data_AF-Q9W5N0-F1
#
_entry.id   AF-Q9W5N0-F1
#
_cell.length_a   1.000
_cell.length_b   1.000
_cell.length_c   1.000
_cell.angle_alpha   90.00
_cell.angle_beta   90.00
_cell.angle_gamma   90.00
#
_symmetry.space_group_name_H-M   'P 1'
#
loop_
_entity.id
_entity.type
_entity.pdbx_description
1 polymer ?
#
loop_
_entity_poly.entity_id
_entity_poly.type
_entity_poly.pdbx_seq_one_letter_code
_entity_poly.pdbx_strand_id
1 'polypeptide(L)'
;MAYDLKKESDVKEYVEKLGVEYRFGCYSEKKPEACHLLGDYLEGIKKDFEKASKVYKSTCDDYGYAKSCYKYGNYSFLGKGKSGSKGNPQVAYEYYEKGCNLNDSDACLHSGLLLVSKSMPREIDWNVPKGLEFLTKSCDLNNATACFYLSGMHISGVQKKADQSAVTASSGSGTSSPPAGQPPLKDSDYIVLKDMKKAFQFAHKACELRNMYACANLSQMYARGDGIEKNEKEAEKYKKLALEMQDEVKKQHDTLGFQQGVGMPN
;
A
#
# COMPACT_ATOMS: atom_id res chain seq x y z
N MET A 1 -2.70 -2.78 -39.27
CA MET A 1 -4.17 -2.80 -39.07
C MET A 1 -4.45 -2.00 -37.81
N ALA A 2 -5.31 -0.99 -37.88
CA ALA A 2 -5.79 -0.32 -36.68
C ALA A 2 -6.86 -1.20 -36.04
N TYR A 3 -6.72 -1.55 -34.77
CA TYR A 3 -7.77 -2.27 -34.02
C TYR A 3 -8.89 -1.28 -33.68
N ASP A 4 -10.15 -1.66 -33.88
CA ASP A 4 -11.25 -0.91 -33.29
C ASP A 4 -11.46 -1.35 -31.84
N LEU A 5 -10.97 -0.57 -30.88
CA LEU A 5 -11.08 -0.88 -29.45
C LEU A 5 -12.53 -0.81 -28.91
N LYS A 6 -13.50 -0.39 -29.73
CA LYS A 6 -14.93 -0.49 -29.41
C LYS A 6 -15.52 -1.85 -29.79
N LYS A 7 -14.82 -2.62 -30.63
CA LYS A 7 -15.24 -3.94 -31.11
C LYS A 7 -14.56 -5.04 -30.30
N GLU A 8 -15.35 -5.84 -29.59
CA GLU A 8 -14.87 -6.88 -28.67
C GLU A 8 -13.90 -7.88 -29.34
N SER A 9 -14.16 -8.28 -30.59
CA SER A 9 -13.26 -9.20 -31.31
C SER A 9 -11.87 -8.62 -31.52
N ASP A 10 -11.80 -7.33 -31.86
CA ASP A 10 -10.55 -6.64 -32.14
C ASP A 10 -9.77 -6.42 -30.83
N VAL A 11 -10.48 -6.15 -29.72
CA VAL A 11 -9.90 -6.10 -28.37
C VAL A 11 -9.32 -7.46 -27.97
N LYS A 12 -10.06 -8.57 -28.16
CA LYS A 12 -9.56 -9.93 -27.86
C LYS A 12 -8.30 -10.24 -28.67
N GLU A 13 -8.32 -9.98 -29.97
CA GLU A 13 -7.15 -10.21 -30.83
C GLU A 13 -5.94 -9.36 -30.41
N TYR A 14 -6.17 -8.08 -30.11
CA TYR A 14 -5.13 -7.18 -29.62
C TYR A 14 -4.49 -7.69 -28.32
N VAL A 15 -5.32 -8.09 -27.35
CA VAL A 15 -4.88 -8.61 -26.05
C VAL A 15 -4.11 -9.93 -26.19
N GLU A 16 -4.53 -10.84 -27.09
CA GLU A 16 -3.75 -12.06 -27.36
C GLU A 16 -2.38 -11.73 -27.96
N LYS A 17 -2.29 -10.77 -28.87
CA LYS A 17 -1.00 -10.32 -29.46
C LYS A 17 -0.09 -9.67 -28.43
N LEU A 18 -0.61 -8.85 -27.51
CA LEU A 18 0.16 -8.35 -26.38
C LEU A 18 0.78 -9.50 -25.56
N GLY A 19 0.01 -10.56 -25.30
CA GLY A 19 0.52 -11.75 -24.62
C GLY A 19 1.68 -12.43 -25.35
N VAL A 20 1.68 -12.42 -26.69
CA VAL A 20 2.79 -12.94 -27.52
C VAL A 20 4.01 -12.03 -27.42
N GLU A 21 3.82 -10.71 -27.53
CA GLU A 21 4.89 -9.72 -27.41
C GLU A 21 5.57 -9.78 -26.04
N TYR A 22 4.79 -9.86 -24.95
CA TYR A 22 5.34 -9.99 -23.60
C TYR A 22 6.11 -11.30 -23.41
N ARG A 23 5.64 -12.42 -23.98
CA ARG A 23 6.37 -13.70 -23.96
C ARG A 23 7.68 -13.61 -24.73
N PHE A 24 7.68 -12.99 -25.91
CA PHE A 24 8.88 -12.82 -26.72
C PHE A 24 9.90 -11.90 -26.00
N GLY A 25 9.46 -10.74 -25.51
CA GLY A 25 10.33 -9.82 -24.78
C GLY A 25 10.89 -10.42 -23.49
N CYS A 26 10.10 -11.23 -22.78
CA CYS A 26 10.56 -11.90 -21.58
C CYS A 26 11.54 -13.04 -21.88
N TYR A 27 11.17 -14.00 -22.72
CA TYR A 27 11.95 -15.23 -22.89
C TYR A 27 13.05 -15.14 -23.96
N SER A 28 12.82 -14.38 -25.03
CA SER A 28 13.79 -14.22 -26.12
C SER A 28 14.72 -13.04 -25.87
N GLU A 29 14.17 -11.88 -25.47
CA GLU A 29 14.97 -10.66 -25.25
C GLU A 29 15.45 -10.50 -23.82
N LYS A 30 14.94 -11.30 -22.87
CA LYS A 30 15.32 -11.28 -21.45
C LYS A 30 15.13 -9.90 -20.80
N LYS A 31 14.10 -9.16 -21.20
CA LYS A 31 13.77 -7.84 -20.64
C LYS A 31 12.91 -7.99 -19.38
N PRO A 32 13.36 -7.51 -18.21
CA PRO A 32 12.62 -7.69 -16.97
C PRO A 32 11.26 -6.97 -16.96
N GLU A 33 11.15 -5.82 -17.65
CA GLU A 33 9.88 -5.10 -17.81
C GLU A 33 8.86 -5.95 -18.61
N ALA A 34 9.32 -6.61 -19.68
CA ALA A 34 8.47 -7.49 -20.48
C ALA A 34 8.05 -8.73 -19.69
N CYS A 35 8.93 -9.28 -18.85
CA CYS A 35 8.56 -10.36 -17.93
C CYS A 35 7.54 -9.92 -16.88
N HIS A 36 7.69 -8.71 -16.31
CA HIS A 36 6.70 -8.18 -15.37
C HIS A 36 5.32 -8.01 -16.04
N LEU A 37 5.29 -7.44 -17.25
CA LEU A 37 4.06 -7.29 -18.03
C LEU A 37 3.45 -8.65 -18.41
N LEU A 38 4.27 -9.66 -18.69
CA LEU A 38 3.81 -11.03 -18.86
C LEU A 38 3.14 -11.55 -17.59
N GLY A 39 3.71 -11.28 -16.42
CA GLY A 39 3.12 -11.59 -15.12
C GLY A 39 1.75 -10.92 -14.93
N ASP A 40 1.65 -9.62 -15.21
CA ASP A 40 0.39 -8.86 -15.12
C ASP A 40 -0.66 -9.36 -16.12
N TYR A 41 -0.25 -9.71 -17.33
CA TYR A 41 -1.11 -10.32 -18.34
C TYR A 41 -1.65 -11.68 -17.88
N LEU A 42 -0.78 -12.53 -17.31
CA LEU A 42 -1.18 -13.82 -16.77
C LEU A 42 -2.14 -13.66 -15.58
N GLU A 43 -1.87 -12.72 -14.69
CA GLU A 43 -2.71 -12.42 -13.52
C GLU A 43 -4.08 -11.85 -13.90
N GLY A 44 -4.11 -10.78 -14.69
CA GLY A 44 -5.30 -9.98 -14.94
C GLY A 44 -6.16 -10.49 -16.09
N ILE A 45 -5.54 -10.94 -17.17
CA ILE A 45 -6.24 -11.35 -18.40
C ILE A 45 -6.47 -12.85 -18.41
N LYS A 46 -5.41 -13.66 -18.30
CA LYS A 46 -5.53 -15.12 -18.33
C LYS A 46 -6.01 -15.72 -17.01
N LYS A 47 -5.94 -14.96 -15.91
CA LYS A 47 -6.21 -15.43 -14.54
C LYS A 47 -5.41 -16.70 -14.18
N ASP A 48 -4.24 -16.87 -14.81
CA ASP A 48 -3.32 -17.97 -14.56
C ASP A 48 -2.34 -17.55 -13.46
N PHE A 49 -2.83 -17.61 -12.23
CA PHE A 49 -2.09 -17.16 -11.05
C PHE A 49 -0.85 -18.01 -10.77
N GLU A 50 -0.86 -19.30 -11.14
CA GLU A 50 0.31 -20.15 -10.94
C GLU A 50 1.47 -19.75 -11.85
N LYS A 51 1.19 -19.50 -13.14
CA LYS A 51 2.21 -18.99 -14.06
C LYS A 51 2.62 -17.56 -13.72
N ALA A 52 1.67 -16.69 -13.39
CA ALA A 52 1.98 -15.33 -12.97
C ALA A 52 2.94 -15.31 -11.77
N SER A 53 2.66 -16.12 -10.74
CA SER A 53 3.52 -16.28 -9.57
C SER A 53 4.95 -16.69 -9.94
N LYS A 54 5.11 -17.69 -10.82
CA LYS A 54 6.42 -18.15 -11.29
C LYS A 54 7.18 -17.05 -12.03
N VAL A 55 6.51 -16.33 -12.92
CA VAL A 55 7.10 -15.22 -13.68
C VAL A 55 7.52 -14.08 -12.75
N TYR A 56 6.67 -13.64 -11.81
CA TYR A 56 7.06 -12.61 -10.84
C TYR A 56 8.26 -13.05 -9.99
N LYS A 57 8.26 -14.30 -9.52
CA LYS A 57 9.36 -14.85 -8.73
C LYS A 57 10.69 -14.81 -9.49
N SER A 58 10.73 -15.40 -10.69
CA SER A 58 11.97 -15.46 -11.49
C SER A 58 12.39 -14.06 -11.93
N THR A 59 11.45 -13.18 -12.27
CA THR A 59 11.78 -11.79 -12.64
C THR A 59 12.41 -11.02 -11.47
N CYS A 60 11.93 -11.24 -10.24
CA CYS A 60 12.56 -10.69 -9.05
C CYS A 60 13.96 -11.31 -8.80
N ASP A 61 14.05 -12.63 -8.78
CA ASP A 61 15.28 -13.34 -8.37
C ASP A 61 16.40 -13.22 -9.42
N ASP A 62 16.08 -13.31 -10.71
CA ASP A 62 17.06 -13.37 -11.80
C ASP A 62 17.49 -11.97 -12.29
N TYR A 63 16.61 -10.97 -12.17
CA TYR A 63 16.85 -9.62 -12.72
C TYR A 63 16.82 -8.51 -11.67
N GLY A 64 16.44 -8.78 -10.41
CA GLY A 64 16.28 -7.74 -9.40
C GLY A 64 15.20 -6.71 -9.78
N TYR A 65 14.11 -7.14 -10.42
CA TYR A 65 13.04 -6.22 -10.81
C TYR A 65 12.11 -5.93 -9.62
N ALA A 66 12.24 -4.73 -9.05
CA ALA A 66 11.64 -4.33 -7.79
C ALA A 66 10.12 -4.59 -7.70
N LYS A 67 9.36 -4.22 -8.74
CA LYS A 67 7.90 -4.44 -8.81
C LYS A 67 7.51 -5.92 -8.83
N SER A 68 8.35 -6.77 -9.44
CA SER A 68 8.13 -8.22 -9.44
C SER A 68 8.39 -8.83 -8.05
N CYS A 69 9.36 -8.29 -7.30
CA CYS A 69 9.57 -8.67 -5.92
C CYS A 69 8.35 -8.32 -5.05
N TYR A 70 7.81 -7.11 -5.20
CA TYR A 70 6.56 -6.71 -4.54
C TYR A 70 5.39 -7.63 -4.90
N LYS A 71 5.13 -7.85 -6.20
CA LYS A 71 4.07 -8.75 -6.67
C LYS A 71 4.23 -10.16 -6.12
N TYR A 72 5.43 -10.73 -6.16
CA TYR A 72 5.65 -12.07 -5.60
C TYR A 72 5.50 -12.10 -4.08
N GLY A 73 5.87 -11.03 -3.38
CA GLY A 73 5.57 -10.84 -1.97
C GLY A 73 4.07 -10.91 -1.68
N ASN A 74 3.23 -10.22 -2.47
CA ASN A 74 1.76 -10.30 -2.36
C ASN A 74 1.24 -11.72 -2.60
N TYR A 75 1.77 -12.42 -3.62
CA TYR A 75 1.40 -13.82 -3.89
C TYR A 75 1.77 -14.73 -2.73
N SER A 76 2.97 -14.55 -2.18
CA SER A 76 3.45 -15.32 -1.03
C SER A 76 2.61 -15.02 0.21
N PHE A 77 2.25 -13.76 0.45
CA PHE A 77 1.44 -13.34 1.59
C PHE A 77 0.02 -13.91 1.56
N LEU A 78 -0.60 -13.94 0.38
CA LEU A 78 -1.98 -14.40 0.20
C LEU A 78 -2.09 -15.90 -0.12
N GLY A 79 -0.97 -16.58 -0.41
CA GLY A 79 -0.98 -17.96 -0.93
C GLY A 79 -1.51 -18.06 -2.37
N LYS A 80 -1.58 -16.92 -3.08
CA LYS A 80 -2.09 -16.86 -4.45
C LYS A 80 -1.16 -17.62 -5.41
N GLY A 81 -1.73 -18.35 -6.37
CA GLY A 81 -0.96 -19.16 -7.32
C GLY A 81 -0.43 -20.49 -6.78
N LYS A 82 -0.87 -20.92 -5.59
CA LYS A 82 -0.66 -22.26 -5.05
C LYS A 82 -1.99 -22.81 -4.52
N SER A 83 -2.58 -23.78 -5.21
CA SER A 83 -3.87 -24.34 -4.80
C SER A 83 -3.84 -24.83 -3.34
N GLY A 84 -4.83 -24.39 -2.54
CA GLY A 84 -5.00 -24.81 -1.14
C GLY A 84 -3.92 -24.35 -0.16
N SER A 85 -2.94 -23.53 -0.56
CA SER A 85 -1.87 -23.09 0.32
C SER A 85 -2.28 -21.85 1.11
N LYS A 86 -2.07 -21.88 2.43
CA LYS A 86 -2.01 -20.65 3.22
C LYS A 86 -0.81 -19.83 2.75
N GLY A 87 -0.94 -18.51 2.76
CA GLY A 87 0.20 -17.64 2.52
C GLY A 87 1.32 -17.87 3.53
N ASN A 88 2.53 -17.49 3.16
CA ASN A 88 3.71 -17.50 3.99
C ASN A 88 4.17 -16.06 4.22
N PRO A 89 3.82 -15.45 5.37
CA PRO A 89 4.18 -14.08 5.72
C PRO A 89 5.69 -13.85 5.75
N GLN A 90 6.47 -14.83 6.21
CA GLN A 90 7.93 -14.73 6.29
C GLN A 90 8.56 -14.63 4.90
N VAL A 91 8.15 -15.50 3.97
CA VAL A 91 8.59 -15.41 2.57
C VAL A 91 8.09 -14.11 1.93
N ALA A 92 6.87 -13.67 2.24
CA ALA A 92 6.39 -12.39 1.74
C ALA A 92 7.26 -11.23 2.20
N TYR A 93 7.61 -11.19 3.50
CA TYR A 93 8.51 -10.19 4.07
C TYR A 93 9.86 -10.17 3.37
N GLU A 94 10.49 -11.32 3.13
CA GLU A 94 11.78 -11.41 2.41
C GLU A 94 11.72 -10.79 1.02
N TYR A 95 10.62 -11.02 0.27
CA TYR A 95 10.46 -10.46 -1.06
C TYR A 95 10.04 -8.99 -1.06
N TYR A 96 9.26 -8.54 -0.07
CA TYR A 96 9.01 -7.11 0.12
C TYR A 96 10.31 -6.38 0.49
N GLU A 97 11.15 -6.95 1.35
CA GLU A 97 12.43 -6.35 1.74
C GLU A 97 13.37 -6.26 0.53
N LYS A 98 13.46 -7.32 -0.29
CA LYS A 98 14.17 -7.28 -1.58
C LYS A 98 13.66 -6.15 -2.48
N GLY A 99 12.35 -6.05 -2.69
CA GLY A 99 11.75 -4.99 -3.52
C GLY A 99 12.00 -3.60 -2.95
N CYS A 100 11.96 -3.45 -1.63
CA CYS A 100 12.23 -2.19 -0.95
C CYS A 100 13.69 -1.76 -1.09
N ASN A 101 14.64 -2.70 -1.00
CA ASN A 101 16.06 -2.44 -1.24
C ASN A 101 16.33 -1.99 -2.68
N LEU A 102 15.46 -2.39 -3.62
CA LEU A 102 15.44 -1.93 -5.01
C LEU A 102 14.59 -0.67 -5.23
N ASN A 103 14.24 0.04 -4.15
CA ASN A 103 13.48 1.30 -4.14
C ASN A 103 12.04 1.19 -4.71
N ASP A 104 11.39 0.03 -4.60
CA ASP A 104 9.95 -0.07 -4.82
C ASP A 104 9.19 0.44 -3.58
N SER A 105 8.40 1.49 -3.76
CA SER A 105 7.75 2.19 -2.65
C SER A 105 6.66 1.33 -1.99
N ASP A 106 5.92 0.53 -2.77
CA ASP A 106 4.90 -0.39 -2.26
C ASP A 106 5.54 -1.56 -1.51
N ALA A 107 6.65 -2.11 -1.99
CA ALA A 107 7.43 -3.12 -1.28
C ALA A 107 7.91 -2.60 0.09
N CYS A 108 8.41 -1.35 0.14
CA CYS A 108 8.79 -0.71 1.40
C CYS A 108 7.59 -0.52 2.34
N LEU A 109 6.44 -0.09 1.82
CA LEU A 109 5.21 0.04 2.59
C LEU A 109 4.84 -1.30 3.25
N HIS A 110 4.79 -2.37 2.46
CA HIS A 110 4.39 -3.69 2.96
C HIS A 110 5.43 -4.28 3.92
N SER A 111 6.73 -4.11 3.65
CA SER A 111 7.80 -4.49 4.60
C SER A 111 7.62 -3.79 5.94
N GLY A 112 7.38 -2.47 5.92
CA GLY A 112 7.18 -1.68 7.12
C GLY A 112 5.93 -2.08 7.89
N LEU A 113 4.80 -2.24 7.19
CA LEU A 113 3.52 -2.65 7.80
C LEU A 113 3.59 -4.03 8.45
N LEU A 114 4.29 -5.00 7.85
CA LEU A 114 4.50 -6.32 8.45
C LEU A 114 5.21 -6.24 9.80
N LEU A 115 6.16 -5.32 9.96
CA LEU A 115 6.96 -5.20 11.18
C LEU A 115 6.30 -4.35 12.27
N VAL A 116 5.36 -3.46 11.94
CA VAL A 116 4.67 -2.59 12.92
C VAL A 116 3.29 -3.10 13.32
N SER A 117 2.61 -3.85 12.45
CA SER A 117 1.25 -4.31 12.69
C SER A 117 1.23 -5.48 13.68
N LYS A 118 0.51 -5.32 14.79
CA LYS A 118 0.33 -6.36 15.81
C LYS A 118 -0.67 -7.44 15.42
N SER A 119 -1.52 -7.16 14.43
CA SER A 119 -2.50 -8.12 13.91
C SER A 119 -1.87 -9.15 12.96
N MET A 120 -0.54 -9.06 12.75
CA MET A 120 0.16 -9.94 11.81
C MET A 120 0.37 -11.35 12.40
N PRO A 121 0.56 -12.35 11.52
CA PRO A 121 0.82 -13.72 11.93
C PRO A 121 2.07 -13.82 12.82
N ARG A 122 2.04 -14.74 13.80
CA ARG A 122 3.07 -14.92 14.85
C ARG A 122 4.48 -15.21 14.30
N GLU A 123 4.58 -15.53 13.02
CA GLU A 123 5.80 -15.90 12.30
C GLU A 123 6.71 -14.71 11.97
N ILE A 124 6.19 -13.47 12.01
CA ILE A 124 7.01 -12.26 11.81
C ILE A 124 7.35 -11.63 13.16
N ASP A 125 8.65 -11.43 13.41
CA ASP A 125 9.10 -10.70 14.58
C ASP A 125 8.69 -9.23 14.50
N TRP A 126 7.90 -8.79 15.47
CA TRP A 126 7.51 -7.39 15.60
C TRP A 126 8.74 -6.52 15.85
N ASN A 127 9.08 -5.65 14.90
CA ASN A 127 10.25 -4.78 14.93
C ASN A 127 9.89 -3.38 14.46
N VAL A 128 9.32 -2.60 15.37
CA VAL A 128 8.85 -1.25 15.07
C VAL A 128 9.96 -0.31 14.57
N PRO A 129 11.18 -0.26 15.15
CA PRO A 129 12.23 0.60 14.63
C PRO A 129 12.58 0.32 13.17
N LYS A 130 12.74 -0.95 12.80
CA LYS A 130 13.00 -1.34 11.41
C LYS A 130 11.79 -1.09 10.51
N GLY A 131 10.59 -1.33 11.02
CA GLY A 131 9.35 -1.03 10.30
C GLY A 131 9.19 0.46 9.98
N LEU A 132 9.57 1.34 10.91
CA LEU A 132 9.62 2.79 10.70
C LEU A 132 10.64 3.19 9.64
N GLU A 133 11.80 2.54 9.59
CA GLU A 133 12.80 2.79 8.55
C GLU A 133 12.21 2.52 7.16
N PHE A 134 11.55 1.37 6.98
CA PHE A 134 10.89 1.03 5.72
C PHE A 134 9.72 1.96 5.37
N LEU A 135 8.88 2.32 6.36
CA LEU A 135 7.79 3.27 6.12
C LEU A 135 8.32 4.66 5.76
N THR A 136 9.40 5.12 6.41
CA THR A 136 10.06 6.40 6.09
C THR A 136 10.61 6.35 4.66
N LYS A 137 11.34 5.29 4.31
CA LYS A 137 11.82 5.09 2.94
C LYS A 137 10.68 5.06 1.91
N SER A 138 9.59 4.36 2.20
CA SER A 138 8.41 4.31 1.33
C SER A 138 7.79 5.70 1.15
N CYS A 139 7.66 6.48 2.23
CA CYS A 139 7.17 7.85 2.19
C CYS A 139 8.10 8.78 1.40
N ASP A 140 9.42 8.60 1.51
CA ASP A 140 10.41 9.34 0.73
C ASP A 140 10.40 8.98 -0.75
N LEU A 141 9.98 7.76 -1.08
CA LEU A 141 9.64 7.32 -2.44
C LEU A 141 8.21 7.70 -2.86
N ASN A 142 7.63 8.72 -2.23
CA ASN A 142 6.30 9.28 -2.54
C ASN A 142 5.12 8.31 -2.38
N ASN A 143 5.21 7.31 -1.50
CA ASN A 143 4.06 6.50 -1.14
C ASN A 143 3.18 7.25 -0.10
N ALA A 144 2.05 7.76 -0.57
CA ALA A 144 1.12 8.55 0.24
C ALA A 144 0.61 7.78 1.47
N THR A 145 0.37 6.48 1.32
CA THR A 145 -0.12 5.60 2.38
C THR A 145 0.94 5.40 3.46
N ALA A 146 2.20 5.24 3.10
CA ALA A 146 3.29 5.15 4.09
C ALA A 146 3.44 6.45 4.90
N CYS A 147 3.39 7.60 4.24
CA CYS A 147 3.39 8.90 4.93
C CYS A 147 2.19 9.03 5.88
N PHE A 148 1.00 8.58 5.47
CA PHE A 148 -0.19 8.57 6.32
C PHE A 148 -0.02 7.67 7.56
N TYR A 149 0.56 6.47 7.40
CA TYR A 149 0.86 5.59 8.53
C TYR A 149 1.87 6.22 9.50
N LEU A 150 2.95 6.82 9.00
CA LEU A 150 3.93 7.54 9.84
C LEU A 150 3.28 8.67 10.63
N SER A 151 2.38 9.43 9.99
CA SER A 151 1.60 10.45 10.69
C SER A 151 0.79 9.86 11.84
N GLY A 152 0.02 8.79 11.58
CA GLY A 152 -0.78 8.11 12.61
C GLY A 152 0.07 7.55 13.76
N MET A 153 1.25 7.02 13.46
CA MET A 153 2.20 6.54 14.47
C MET A 153 2.74 7.68 15.36
N HIS A 154 2.94 8.88 14.82
CA HIS A 154 3.34 10.05 15.61
C HIS A 154 2.19 10.75 16.33
N ILE A 155 0.94 10.62 15.86
CA ILE A 155 -0.25 11.09 16.61
C ILE A 155 -0.46 10.24 17.86
N SER A 156 -0.44 8.92 17.68
CA SER A 156 -0.80 7.97 18.74
C SER A 156 0.38 7.55 19.60
N GLY A 157 1.60 7.67 19.08
CA GLY A 157 2.76 6.95 19.59
C GLY A 157 2.63 5.44 19.36
N VAL A 158 3.72 4.71 19.53
CA VAL A 158 3.72 3.24 19.49
C VAL A 158 4.28 2.72 20.80
N GLN A 159 3.45 2.04 21.60
CA GLN A 159 3.83 1.51 22.91
C GLN A 159 4.55 0.16 22.80
N LYS A 160 5.55 -0.08 23.67
CA LYS A 160 6.33 -1.32 23.80
C LYS A 160 5.47 -2.52 24.17
N LYS A 161 4.49 -2.30 25.04
CA LYS A 161 3.53 -3.32 25.52
C LYS A 161 2.15 -2.68 25.54
N ALA A 162 1.38 -2.94 24.50
CA ALA A 162 -0.06 -2.71 24.56
C ALA A 162 -0.71 -3.94 23.95
N ASP A 163 -1.02 -4.91 24.81
CA ASP A 163 -2.32 -5.56 24.66
C ASP A 163 -3.35 -4.42 24.58
N GLN A 164 -4.16 -4.42 23.51
CA GLN A 164 -5.36 -3.58 23.30
C GLN A 164 -5.30 -2.23 22.56
N SER A 165 -4.28 -1.91 21.77
CA SER A 165 -4.54 -0.98 20.65
C SER A 165 -3.65 -1.28 19.45
N ALA A 166 -4.24 -1.92 18.46
CA ALA A 166 -3.69 -2.05 17.13
C ALA A 166 -3.31 -0.67 16.58
N VAL A 167 -2.36 -0.65 15.65
CA VAL A 167 -2.14 0.48 14.74
C VAL A 167 -3.38 0.56 13.84
N THR A 168 -4.55 0.87 14.40
CA THR A 168 -5.71 1.25 13.62
C THR A 168 -5.41 2.66 13.16
N ALA A 169 -5.17 2.82 11.87
CA ALA A 169 -5.31 4.10 11.20
C ALA A 169 -6.81 4.50 11.27
N SER A 170 -7.28 4.85 12.46
CA SER A 170 -8.68 5.14 12.75
C SER A 170 -8.82 6.60 13.10
N SER A 171 -9.48 7.31 12.19
CA SER A 171 -10.58 8.25 12.45
C SER A 171 -10.50 9.02 13.77
N GLY A 172 -10.45 10.35 13.64
CA GLY A 172 -10.33 11.33 14.71
C GLY A 172 -11.13 11.06 16.00
N SER A 173 -10.62 11.71 17.05
CA SER A 173 -11.10 11.72 18.44
C SER A 173 -10.62 10.55 19.30
N GLY A 174 -10.00 10.88 20.44
CA GLY A 174 -9.73 9.90 21.49
C GLY A 174 -8.37 10.08 22.13
N THR A 175 -8.34 10.87 23.20
CA THR A 175 -7.40 10.70 24.30
C THR A 175 -7.29 9.21 24.61
N SER A 176 -6.13 8.58 24.35
CA SER A 176 -5.84 7.24 24.84
C SER A 176 -5.61 7.30 26.35
N SER A 177 -6.66 7.56 27.11
CA SER A 177 -6.65 7.27 28.54
C SER A 177 -6.50 5.75 28.68
N PRO A 178 -5.56 5.25 29.50
CA PRO A 178 -5.50 3.83 29.80
C PRO A 178 -6.87 3.34 30.28
N PRO A 179 -7.26 2.07 30.02
CA PRO A 179 -8.45 1.51 30.64
C PRO A 179 -8.43 1.76 32.15
N ALA A 180 -9.60 2.08 32.71
CA ALA A 180 -9.75 2.56 34.08
C ALA A 180 -8.98 1.67 35.08
N GLY A 181 -8.05 2.27 35.83
CA GLY A 181 -7.24 1.59 36.85
C GLY A 181 -5.78 1.34 36.47
N GLN A 182 -5.34 1.63 35.23
CA GLN A 182 -3.92 1.57 34.88
C GLN A 182 -3.18 2.87 35.22
N PRO A 183 -1.90 2.80 35.67
CA PRO A 183 -1.05 3.96 35.85
C PRO A 183 -0.93 4.78 34.55
N PRO A 184 -0.69 6.10 34.64
CA PRO A 184 -0.38 6.90 33.46
C PRO A 184 0.89 6.37 32.77
N LEU A 185 0.83 6.23 31.45
CA LEU A 185 1.96 5.82 30.61
C LEU A 185 3.06 6.89 30.64
N LYS A 186 4.32 6.44 30.64
CA LYS A 186 5.52 7.30 30.58
C LYS A 186 6.19 7.18 29.21
N ASP A 187 7.03 8.14 28.85
CA ASP A 187 7.79 8.13 27.59
C ASP A 187 8.62 6.85 27.39
N SER A 188 9.13 6.27 28.48
CA SER A 188 9.86 4.99 28.48
C SER A 188 9.03 3.80 27.99
N ASP A 189 7.70 3.92 27.99
CA ASP A 189 6.77 2.87 27.57
C ASP A 189 6.53 2.89 26.06
N TYR A 190 7.01 3.92 25.36
CA TYR A 190 6.88 4.08 23.93
C TYR A 190 8.17 3.66 23.20
N ILE A 191 7.98 3.00 22.05
CA ILE A 191 9.00 2.83 21.00
C ILE A 191 9.03 4.08 20.13
N VAL A 192 7.85 4.64 19.84
CA VAL A 192 7.68 5.88 19.06
C VAL A 192 6.89 6.85 19.91
N LEU A 193 7.51 7.99 20.23
CA LEU A 193 6.87 9.03 21.01
C LEU A 193 5.81 9.78 20.18
N LYS A 194 4.78 10.26 20.88
CA LYS A 194 3.82 11.19 20.31
C LYS A 194 4.55 12.49 19.94
N ASP A 195 4.41 12.92 18.70
CA ASP A 195 5.02 14.14 18.17
C ASP A 195 4.08 14.75 17.14
N MET A 196 3.25 15.69 17.58
CA MET A 196 2.24 16.30 16.71
C MET A 196 2.88 17.10 15.57
N LYS A 197 4.10 17.64 15.74
CA LYS A 197 4.80 18.39 14.68
C LYS A 197 5.27 17.45 13.56
N LYS A 198 5.87 16.30 13.91
CA LYS A 198 6.19 15.26 12.91
C LYS A 198 4.93 14.67 12.28
N ALA A 199 3.91 14.39 13.08
CA ALA A 199 2.62 13.92 12.57
C ALA A 199 2.06 14.87 11.52
N PHE A 200 2.15 16.18 11.76
CA PHE A 200 1.72 17.22 10.84
C PHE A 200 2.52 17.19 9.54
N GLN A 201 3.86 17.12 9.63
CA GLN A 201 4.74 17.06 8.45
C GLN A 201 4.41 15.85 7.56
N PHE A 202 4.23 14.67 8.16
CA PHE A 202 3.86 13.47 7.41
C PHE A 202 2.43 13.52 6.86
N ALA A 203 1.46 14.05 7.62
CA ALA A 203 0.08 14.25 7.15
C ALA A 203 0.04 15.21 5.96
N HIS A 204 0.80 16.31 6.03
CA HIS A 204 0.93 17.27 4.95
C HIS A 204 1.50 16.59 3.71
N LYS A 205 2.65 15.91 3.81
CA LYS A 205 3.23 15.17 2.68
C LYS A 205 2.28 14.14 2.08
N ALA A 206 1.59 13.35 2.92
CA ALA A 206 0.61 12.38 2.46
C ALA A 206 -0.58 13.03 1.73
N CYS A 207 -1.07 14.18 2.21
CA CYS A 207 -2.15 14.94 1.57
C CYS A 207 -1.72 15.51 0.21
N GLU A 208 -0.51 16.07 0.10
CA GLU A 208 0.07 16.52 -1.18
C GLU A 208 0.21 15.37 -2.19
N LEU A 209 0.44 14.14 -1.69
CA LEU A 209 0.44 12.91 -2.47
C LEU A 209 -0.97 12.30 -2.69
N ARG A 210 -2.03 13.11 -2.52
CA ARG A 210 -3.45 12.76 -2.71
C ARG A 210 -3.99 11.65 -1.81
N ASN A 211 -3.49 11.50 -0.59
CA ASN A 211 -4.13 10.66 0.41
C ASN A 211 -5.31 11.37 1.07
N MET A 212 -6.55 10.92 0.78
CA MET A 212 -7.76 11.56 1.29
C MET A 212 -7.86 11.60 2.82
N TYR A 213 -7.41 10.53 3.49
CA TYR A 213 -7.46 10.43 4.95
C TYR A 213 -6.45 11.37 5.60
N ALA A 214 -5.28 11.54 4.98
CA ALA A 214 -4.30 12.51 5.42
C ALA A 214 -4.80 13.96 5.29
N CYS A 215 -5.48 14.31 4.19
CA CYS A 215 -6.07 15.64 4.06
C CYS A 215 -7.18 15.90 5.10
N ALA A 216 -8.00 14.90 5.41
CA ALA A 216 -8.99 14.99 6.47
C ALA A 216 -8.36 15.15 7.87
N ASN A 217 -7.23 14.47 8.11
CA ASN A 217 -6.45 14.66 9.34
C ASN A 217 -5.84 16.07 9.38
N LEU A 218 -5.21 16.52 8.30
CA LEU A 218 -4.59 17.83 8.20
C LEU A 218 -5.59 18.96 8.44
N SER A 219 -6.80 18.84 7.90
CA SER A 219 -7.92 19.74 8.19
C SER A 219 -8.21 19.84 9.70
N GLN A 220 -8.31 18.70 10.39
CA GLN A 220 -8.52 18.68 11.84
C GLN A 220 -7.33 19.25 12.61
N MET A 221 -6.10 18.99 12.14
CA MET A 221 -4.89 19.48 12.79
C MET A 221 -4.81 21.01 12.75
N TYR A 222 -5.13 21.62 11.60
CA TYR A 222 -5.26 23.08 11.50
C TYR A 222 -6.43 23.63 12.32
N ALA A 223 -7.56 22.92 12.40
CA ALA A 223 -8.71 23.40 13.19
C ALA A 223 -8.41 23.41 14.70
N ARG A 224 -7.55 22.52 15.18
CA ARG A 224 -7.21 22.36 16.61
C ARG A 224 -5.89 23.01 17.02
N GLY A 225 -4.99 23.26 16.07
CA GLY A 225 -3.62 23.65 16.37
C GLY A 225 -2.73 22.47 16.77
N ASP A 226 -3.04 21.27 16.27
CA ASP A 226 -2.31 20.05 16.60
C ASP A 226 -1.02 19.97 15.79
N GLY A 227 0.12 20.33 16.39
CA GLY A 227 1.43 20.28 15.73
C GLY A 227 1.73 21.43 14.77
N ILE A 228 0.77 22.33 14.58
CA ILE A 228 0.83 23.53 13.74
C ILE A 228 -0.01 24.63 14.39
N GLU A 229 0.15 25.89 14.01
CA GLU A 229 -0.74 26.95 14.49
C GLU A 229 -2.18 26.72 13.99
N LYS A 230 -3.17 27.02 14.84
CA LYS A 230 -4.58 26.94 14.47
C LYS A 230 -4.85 27.90 13.29
N ASN A 231 -5.43 27.38 12.20
CA ASN A 231 -5.78 28.17 11.03
C ASN A 231 -7.08 27.65 10.39
N GLU A 232 -8.18 28.36 10.59
CA GLU A 232 -9.50 27.93 10.10
C GLU A 232 -9.59 27.93 8.57
N LYS A 233 -8.90 28.86 7.89
CA LYS A 233 -8.89 28.92 6.42
C LYS A 233 -8.18 27.71 5.81
N GLU A 234 -7.03 27.33 6.35
CA GLU A 234 -6.34 26.12 5.91
C GLU A 234 -7.12 24.86 6.29
N ALA A 235 -7.76 24.84 7.47
CA ALA A 235 -8.62 23.72 7.86
C ALA A 235 -9.76 23.49 6.86
N GLU A 236 -10.45 24.55 6.43
CA GLU A 236 -11.51 24.47 5.41
C GLU A 236 -10.98 24.07 4.04
N LYS A 237 -9.83 24.61 3.62
CA LYS A 237 -9.17 24.24 2.36
C LYS A 237 -8.89 22.74 2.29
N TYR A 238 -8.26 22.16 3.31
CA TYR A 238 -7.95 20.73 3.32
C TYR A 238 -9.18 19.84 3.52
N LYS A 239 -10.22 20.34 4.21
CA LYS A 239 -11.53 19.67 4.27
C LYS A 239 -12.14 19.56 2.88
N LYS A 240 -12.16 20.66 2.13
CA LYS A 240 -12.69 20.70 0.77
C LYS A 240 -11.92 19.75 -0.16
N LEU A 241 -10.59 19.76 -0.09
CA LEU A 241 -9.74 18.87 -0.87
C LEU A 241 -10.02 17.38 -0.59
N ALA A 242 -10.22 17.02 0.69
CA ALA A 242 -10.61 15.65 1.06
C ALA A 242 -11.97 15.23 0.49
N LEU A 243 -12.96 16.13 0.51
CA LEU A 243 -14.30 15.89 -0.06
C LEU A 243 -14.25 15.78 -1.60
N GLU A 244 -13.46 16.63 -2.26
CA GLU A 244 -13.26 16.58 -3.71
C GLU A 244 -12.68 15.21 -4.13
N MET A 245 -11.64 14.72 -3.45
CA MET A 245 -11.09 13.38 -3.70
C MET A 245 -12.09 12.25 -3.40
N GLN A 246 -12.91 12.40 -2.35
CA GLN A 246 -13.96 11.42 -2.05
C GLN A 246 -14.99 11.36 -3.19
N ASP A 247 -15.37 12.50 -3.75
CA ASP A 247 -16.32 12.56 -4.87
C ASP A 247 -15.72 12.04 -6.18
N GLU A 248 -14.41 12.23 -6.43
CA GLU A 248 -13.69 11.60 -7.53
C GLU A 248 -13.75 10.06 -7.43
N VAL A 249 -13.49 9.50 -6.25
CA VAL A 249 -13.54 8.05 -6.00
C VAL A 249 -14.96 7.51 -6.24
N LYS A 250 -16.00 8.20 -5.77
CA LYS A 250 -17.40 7.80 -6.03
C LYS A 250 -17.71 7.74 -7.53
N LYS A 251 -17.35 8.78 -8.29
CA LYS A 251 -17.56 8.82 -9.76
C LYS A 251 -16.83 7.70 -10.50
N GLN A 252 -15.63 7.33 -10.05
CA GLN A 252 -14.89 6.20 -10.61
C GLN A 252 -15.58 4.86 -10.33
N HIS A 253 -16.10 4.66 -9.11
CA HIS A 253 -16.90 3.47 -8.78
C HIS A 253 -18.18 3.38 -9.61
N ASP A 254 -18.91 4.48 -9.79
CA ASP A 254 -20.11 4.52 -10.64
C ASP A 254 -19.78 4.15 -12.10
N THR A 255 -18.63 4.61 -12.60
CA THR A 255 -18.17 4.29 -13.96
C THR A 255 -17.79 2.81 -14.12
N LEU A 256 -17.10 2.21 -13.14
CA LEU A 256 -16.72 0.79 -13.15
C LEU A 256 -17.95 -0.13 -13.06
N GLY A 257 -18.99 0.28 -12.33
CA GLY A 257 -20.27 -0.43 -12.28
C GLY A 257 -20.93 -0.58 -13.66
N PHE A 258 -20.74 0.39 -14.57
CA PHE A 258 -21.22 0.30 -15.95
C PHE A 258 -20.33 -0.58 -16.86
N GLN A 259 -19.01 -0.62 -16.63
CA GLN A 259 -18.10 -1.40 -17.51
C GLN A 259 -18.16 -2.91 -17.28
N GLN A 260 -18.57 -3.37 -16.09
CA GLN A 260 -18.85 -4.79 -15.85
C GLN A 260 -20.15 -5.28 -16.55
N GLY A 261 -20.90 -4.39 -17.20
CA GLY A 261 -22.10 -4.70 -17.99
C GLY A 261 -21.84 -5.24 -19.39
N VAL A 262 -20.60 -5.27 -19.89
CA VAL A 262 -20.27 -6.06 -21.10
C VAL A 262 -20.10 -7.52 -20.70
N GLY A 263 -21.21 -8.15 -20.34
CA GLY A 263 -21.26 -9.57 -20.06
C GLY A 263 -20.90 -10.35 -21.32
N MET A 264 -19.86 -11.18 -21.25
CA MET A 264 -19.63 -12.20 -22.27
C MET A 264 -20.84 -13.16 -22.27
N PRO A 265 -21.53 -13.35 -23.40
CA PRO A 265 -22.47 -14.46 -23.54
C PRO A 265 -21.71 -15.79 -23.43
N ASN A 266 -22.30 -16.77 -22.73
CA ASN A 266 -21.85 -18.15 -22.61
C ASN A 266 -21.46 -18.77 -23.96
#